data_AF-A0A2N2T4D3-F1
#
_entry.id   AF-A0A2N2T4D3-F1
#
_cell.length_a   1.000
_cell.length_b   1.000
_cell.length_c   1.000
_cell.angle_alpha   90.00
_cell.angle_beta   90.00
_cell.angle_gamma   90.00
#
_symmetry.space_group_name_H-M   'P 1'
#
loop_
_entity.id
_entity.type
_entity.pdbx_description
1 polymer ?
#
loop_
_entity_poly.entity_id
_entity_poly.type
_entity_poly.pdbx_seq_one_letter_code
_entity_poly.pdbx_strand_id
1 'polypeptide(L)' 'MNCQQATKLISESQERALSLPEKMSLKVHVMMCSGCKNFSLQVPFLSKAMKAYAKGYGESISEKDQT' A
#
# COMPACT_ATOMS: atom_id res chain seq x y z
N MET A 1 -15.64 8.95 7.25
CA MET A 1 -14.69 9.08 6.14
C MET A 1 -15.40 8.85 4.82
N ASN A 2 -14.95 9.49 3.76
CA ASN A 2 -15.40 9.20 2.38
C ASN A 2 -14.42 8.23 1.68
N CYS A 3 -14.76 7.78 0.47
CA CYS A 3 -13.94 6.84 -0.30
C CYS A 3 -12.54 7.38 -0.57
N GLN A 4 -12.38 8.69 -0.83
CA GLN A 4 -11.07 9.31 -1.08
C GLN A 4 -10.15 9.23 0.15
N GLN A 5 -10.69 9.49 1.34
CA GLN A 5 -9.96 9.34 2.59
C GLN A 5 -9.63 7.87 2.87
N ALA A 6 -10.54 6.95 2.56
CA ALA A 6 -10.32 5.53 2.73
C ALA A 6 -9.19 5.01 1.82
N THR A 7 -9.22 5.34 0.52
CA THR A 7 -8.18 4.94 -0.43
C THR A 7 -6.82 5.56 -0.09
N LYS A 8 -6.81 6.81 0.40
CA LYS A 8 -5.59 7.45 0.93
C LYS A 8 -5.01 6.67 2.10
N LEU A 9 -5.80 6.34 3.12
CA LEU A 9 -5.33 5.55 4.27
C LEU A 9 -4.88 4.14 3.88
N ILE A 10 -5.56 3.51 2.90
CA ILE A 10 -5.14 2.21 2.35
C ILE A 10 -3.75 2.33 1.71
N SER A 11 -3.52 3.37 0.90
CA SER A 11 -2.21 3.62 0.29
C SER A 11 -1.15 3.88 1.35
N GLU A 12 -1.42 4.78 2.29
CA GLU A 12 -0.49 5.14 3.36
C GLU A 12 -0.12 3.94 4.23
N SER A 13 -1.04 2.97 4.43
CA SER A 13 -0.75 1.75 5.18
C SER A 13 0.34 0.87 4.56
N GLN A 14 0.68 1.09 3.29
CA GLN A 14 1.77 0.40 2.58
C GLN A 14 3.15 0.99 2.86
N GLU A 15 3.19 2.24 3.30
CA GLU A 15 4.39 3.06 3.49
C GLU A 15 4.64 3.32 4.98
N ARG A 16 3.59 3.52 5.76
CA ARG A 16 3.64 3.78 7.20
C ARG A 16 2.63 2.92 7.96
N ALA A 17 2.87 2.76 9.26
CA ALA A 17 1.83 2.27 10.15
C ALA A 17 0.72 3.32 10.29
N LEU A 18 -0.53 2.87 10.20
CA LEU A 18 -1.69 3.69 10.58
C LEU A 18 -1.82 3.72 12.10
N SER A 19 -2.24 4.88 12.63
CA SER A 19 -2.66 4.98 14.03
C SER A 19 -3.92 4.16 14.28
N LEU A 20 -4.16 3.81 15.55
CA LEU A 20 -5.35 3.06 15.97
C LEU A 20 -6.69 3.69 15.49
N PRO A 21 -6.93 5.02 15.63
CA PRO A 21 -8.18 5.62 15.16
C PRO A 21 -8.33 5.60 13.64
N GLU A 22 -7.23 5.79 12.88
CA GLU A 22 -7.23 5.69 11.42
C GLU A 22 -7.60 4.27 10.97
N LYS A 23 -6.98 3.26 11.61
CA LYS A 23 -7.23 1.84 11.32
C LYS A 23 -8.67 1.45 11.62
N MET A 24 -9.23 1.90 12.73
CA MET A 24 -10.62 1.61 13.10
C MET A 24 -11.60 2.24 12.12
N SER A 25 -11.42 3.53 11.83
CA SER A 25 -12.30 4.25 10.90
C SER A 25 -12.24 3.63 9.51
N LEU A 26 -11.04 3.22 9.06
CA LEU A 26 -10.84 2.59 7.76
C LEU A 26 -11.54 1.22 7.70
N LYS A 27 -11.40 0.42 8.77
CA LYS A 27 -12.01 -0.91 8.87
C LYS A 27 -13.53 -0.83 8.75
N VAL A 28 -14.17 0.12 9.43
CA VAL A 28 -15.63 0.33 9.35
C VAL A 28 -16.04 0.67 7.92
N HIS A 29 -15.33 1.60 7.25
CA HIS A 29 -15.67 1.99 5.88
C HIS A 29 -15.48 0.85 4.88
N VAL A 30 -14.39 0.09 4.99
CA VAL A 30 -14.11 -1.08 4.14
C VAL A 30 -15.17 -2.17 4.31
N MET A 31 -15.72 -2.37 5.50
CA MET A 31 -16.81 -3.34 5.71
C MET A 31 -18.10 -2.94 5.00
N MET A 32 -18.37 -1.64 4.85
CA MET A 32 -19.62 -1.12 4.28
C MET A 32 -19.52 -0.77 2.79
N CYS A 33 -18.32 -0.59 2.25
CA CYS A 33 -18.09 -0.20 0.86
C CYS A 33 -17.33 -1.29 0.10
N SER A 34 -18.02 -1.93 -0.86
CA SER A 34 -17.45 -2.97 -1.73
C SER A 34 -16.26 -2.46 -2.56
N GLY A 35 -16.30 -1.20 -3.04
CA GLY A 35 -15.22 -0.59 -3.80
C GLY A 35 -13.93 -0.46 -2.97
N CYS A 36 -14.05 0.13 -1.77
CA CYS A 36 -12.92 0.27 -0.85
C CYS A 36 -12.43 -1.09 -0.33
N LYS A 37 -13.32 -2.07 -0.14
CA LYS A 37 -12.96 -3.46 0.16
C LYS A 37 -12.10 -4.06 -0.94
N ASN A 38 -12.54 -4.00 -2.19
CA ASN A 38 -11.78 -4.55 -3.32
C ASN A 38 -10.43 -3.85 -3.47
N PHE A 39 -10.39 -2.52 -3.32
CA PHE A 39 -9.15 -1.76 -3.36
C PHE A 39 -8.17 -2.18 -2.25
N SER A 40 -8.66 -2.35 -1.01
CA SER A 40 -7.85 -2.78 0.13
C SER A 40 -7.21 -4.16 -0.06
N LEU A 41 -7.81 -5.03 -0.89
CA LEU A 41 -7.27 -6.35 -1.22
C LEU A 41 -6.21 -6.31 -2.32
N GLN A 42 -6.32 -5.39 -3.28
CA GLN A 42 -5.43 -5.31 -4.45
C GLN A 42 -4.14 -4.53 -4.19
N VAL A 43 -4.22 -3.41 -3.46
CA VAL A 43 -3.07 -2.52 -3.21
C VAL A 43 -1.87 -3.23 -2.58
N PRO A 44 -2.03 -4.15 -1.60
CA PRO A 44 -0.90 -4.87 -1.01
C PRO A 44 -0.13 -5.73 -2.01
N PHE A 45 -0.82 -6.31 -2.99
CA PHE A 45 -0.19 -7.11 -4.03
C PHE A 45 0.69 -6.24 -4.93
N LEU A 46 0.15 -5.12 -5.43
CA LEU A 46 0.89 -4.21 -6.29
C LEU A 46 2.11 -3.63 -5.55
N SER A 47 1.93 -3.20 -4.30
CA SER A 47 3.01 -2.66 -3.48
C SER A 47 4.14 -3.68 -3.25
N LYS A 48 3.81 -4.95 -3.03
CA LYS A 48 4.81 -6.03 -2.91
C LYS A 48 5.55 -6.28 -4.23
N ALA A 49 4.83 -6.32 -5.35
CA ALA A 49 5.44 -6.50 -6.66
C ALA A 49 6.42 -5.37 -7.00
N MET A 50 6.04 -4.11 -6.73
CA MET A 50 6.92 -2.96 -6.95
C MET A 50 8.15 -2.97 -6.03
N LYS A 51 7.98 -3.34 -4.75
CA LYS A 51 9.10 -3.50 -3.80
C LYS A 51 10.06 -4.62 -4.24
N ALA A 52 9.53 -5.74 -4.74
CA ALA A 52 10.33 -6.83 -5.28
C ALA A 52 11.09 -6.41 -6.55
N TYR A 53 10.44 -5.69 -7.45
CA TYR A 53 11.07 -5.12 -8.65
C TYR A 53 12.20 -4.15 -8.28
N ALA A 54 11.96 -3.21 -7.37
CA ALA A 54 12.97 -2.26 -6.91
C ALA A 54 14.18 -2.98 -6.26
N LYS A 55 13.94 -4.05 -5.51
CA LYS A 55 14.99 -4.87 -4.92
C LYS A 55 15.83 -5.59 -5.98
N GLY A 56 15.19 -6.26 -6.95
CA GLY A 56 15.89 -6.93 -8.05
C GLY A 56 16.62 -5.97 -9.00
N TYR A 57 16.12 -4.74 -9.15
CA TYR A 57 16.83 -3.66 -9.85
C TYR A 57 18.06 -3.16 -9.07
N GLY A 58 17.97 -3.09 -7.73
CA GLY A 58 19.11 -2.74 -6.87
C GLY A 58 20.28 -3.73 -6.98
N GLU A 59 19.98 -5.02 -7.14
CA GLU A 59 20.98 -6.08 -7.36
C GLU A 59 21.66 -5.99 -8.74
N SER A 60 20.97 -5.44 -9.75
CA SER A 60 21.53 -5.23 -11.11
C SER A 60 22.20 -3.86 -11.32
N ILE A 61 22.11 -2.95 -10.34
CA ILE A 61 22.84 -1.67 -10.30
C ILE A 61 24.14 -1.75 -9.51
N SER A 62 24.24 -2.57 -8.45
CA SER A 62 25.49 -2.70 -7.68
C SER A 62 26.68 -3.24 -8.47
N GLU A 63 26.45 -3.85 -9.65
CA GLU A 63 27.50 -4.38 -10.52
C GLU A 63 27.92 -3.42 -11.64
N LYS A 64 27.34 -2.21 -11.70
CA LYS A 64 27.64 -1.20 -12.75
C LYS A 64 28.23 0.13 -12.24
N ASP A 65 28.52 0.24 -10.95
CA ASP A 65 29.09 1.46 -10.33
C ASP A 65 30.53 1.24 -9.82
N GLN A 66 31.34 0.44 -10.53
CA GLN A 66 32.78 0.32 -10.26
C GLN A 66 33.61 0.19 -11.54
N THR A 67 33.43 1.08 -12.52
CA THR A 67 34.41 1.30 -13.60
C THR A 67 34.48 2.76 -13.99
#